data_AF-A0A0M0HMG5-F1
#
_entry.id   AF-A0A0M0HMG5-F1
#
_cell.length_a   1.000
_cell.length_b   1.000
_cell.length_c   1.000
_cell.angle_alpha   90.00
_cell.angle_beta   90.00
_cell.angle_gamma   90.00
#
_symmetry.space_group_name_H-M   'P 1'
#
loop_
_entity.id
_entity.type
_entity.pdbx_description
1 polymer ?
#
loop_
_entity_poly.entity_id
_entity_poly.type
_entity_poly.pdbx_seq_one_letter_code
_entity_poly.pdbx_strand_id
1 'polypeptide(L)'
;MTKILIPAEVIELTGLIQQCLLQAKEQGFLVDDIELGVSPTHVLQVIKEDESIGLVADTYTEASAVSDQEYSSFYLLNYSHQCSLHELVNRPKHAIYLSVEDGNQSLDMWHHPLDQEVRALSFKAASCSHETYKTHFSWIAALLALDFPIEDCLTLARAMVNVSRGTWANQFDQFPTPVIEDTRLGIKVGWGVGKHTTQFPTLTKASLGLYPVVDSVEWVERLLDLGVKTVQLRIKNPAQDDLELQIKRAIELGNQADAQVFINDYWQLAIKHGAYGVHLGQEDLEESNLTQLSRAGIRLGLSTHGYYELLRIVQIAPSYIALGHIFPTTTKQMPSKPQGLVRLELYQQLINTIPYGESVGVPTVAIGGIDLNNAKSVWECGVSSLAVVRAITLASSPKEVIDSFKQLMRFPKEIREPSHVE
;
A
#
# COMPACT_ATOMS: atom_id res chain seq x y z
N MET A 1 23.40 -4.07 8.93
CA MET A 1 23.13 -3.31 10.18
C MET A 1 22.76 -1.90 9.78
N THR A 2 21.62 -1.41 10.26
CA THR A 2 21.08 -0.09 9.91
C THR A 2 21.57 0.92 10.95
N LYS A 3 21.91 2.14 10.52
CA LYS A 3 22.31 3.22 11.44
C LYS A 3 21.46 4.46 11.22
N ILE A 4 21.06 5.11 12.30
CA ILE A 4 20.50 6.45 12.28
C ILE A 4 21.50 7.37 12.96
N LEU A 5 22.18 8.22 12.18
CA LEU A 5 23.15 9.19 12.69
C LEU A 5 22.50 10.56 12.83
N ILE A 6 22.39 11.05 14.06
CA ILE A 6 21.64 12.25 14.43
C ILE A 6 22.63 13.42 14.59
N PRO A 7 22.39 14.60 14.00
CA PRO A 7 23.26 15.76 14.20
C PRO A 7 23.37 16.14 15.68
N ALA A 8 24.57 16.51 16.12
CA ALA A 8 24.81 16.94 17.50
C ALA A 8 23.94 18.14 17.93
N GLU A 9 23.53 18.98 16.97
CA GLU A 9 22.69 20.16 17.18
C GLU A 9 21.23 19.84 17.51
N VAL A 10 20.77 18.63 17.16
CA VAL A 10 19.41 18.14 17.43
C VAL A 10 19.44 16.81 18.18
N ILE A 11 20.41 16.66 19.09
CA ILE A 11 20.63 15.42 19.85
C ILE A 11 19.40 14.97 20.64
N GLU A 12 18.48 15.89 20.98
CA GLU A 12 17.23 15.56 21.65
C GLU A 12 16.30 14.65 20.82
N LEU A 13 16.45 14.63 19.49
CA LEU A 13 15.70 13.73 18.61
C LEU A 13 16.02 12.26 18.88
N THR A 14 17.18 11.96 19.50
CA THR A 14 17.58 10.60 19.87
C THR A 14 16.50 9.92 20.72
N GLY A 15 15.96 10.63 21.72
CA GLY A 15 14.92 10.07 22.60
C GLY A 15 13.60 9.82 21.87
N LEU A 16 13.21 10.73 20.97
CA LEU A 16 11.99 10.60 20.18
C LEU A 16 12.08 9.46 19.17
N ILE A 17 13.19 9.36 18.44
CA ILE A 17 13.43 8.28 17.48
C ILE A 17 13.47 6.92 18.21
N GLN A 18 14.13 6.85 19.38
CA GLN A 18 14.12 5.65 20.21
C GLN A 18 12.70 5.25 20.63
N GLN A 19 11.85 6.21 20.98
CA GLN A 19 10.45 5.95 21.31
C GLN A 19 9.66 5.43 20.09
N CYS A 20 9.87 5.99 18.89
CA CYS A 20 9.27 5.50 17.65
C CYS A 20 9.68 4.05 17.37
N LEU A 21 10.96 3.73 17.52
CA LEU A 21 11.49 2.37 17.32
C LEU A 21 10.94 1.38 18.37
N LEU A 22 10.79 1.80 19.62
CA LEU A 22 10.18 0.96 20.66
C LEU A 22 8.73 0.61 20.31
N GLN A 23 7.94 1.57 19.84
CA GLN A 23 6.57 1.32 19.38
C GLN A 23 6.52 0.42 18.15
N ALA A 24 7.45 0.58 17.21
CA ALA A 24 7.58 -0.34 16.08
C ALA A 24 7.93 -1.77 16.56
N LYS A 25 8.81 -1.91 17.56
CA LYS A 25 9.14 -3.20 18.17
C LYS A 25 7.91 -3.88 18.79
N GLU A 26 7.05 -3.12 19.43
CA GLU A 26 5.78 -3.63 20.00
C GLU A 26 4.84 -4.18 18.92
N GLN A 27 4.89 -3.63 17.70
CA GLN A 27 4.15 -4.19 16.56
C GLN A 27 4.85 -5.40 15.91
N GLY A 28 6.03 -5.78 16.39
CA GLY A 28 6.80 -6.93 15.88
C GLY A 28 7.86 -6.58 14.84
N PHE A 29 8.14 -5.30 14.57
CA PHE A 29 9.29 -4.94 13.73
C PHE A 29 10.62 -5.30 14.40
N LEU A 30 11.58 -5.78 13.61
CA LEU A 30 12.94 -6.01 14.06
C LEU A 30 13.70 -4.68 14.12
N VAL A 31 13.90 -4.16 15.33
CA VAL A 31 14.62 -2.89 15.55
C VAL A 31 15.99 -3.08 16.19
N ASP A 32 16.32 -4.29 16.66
CA ASP A 32 17.55 -4.56 17.41
C ASP A 32 18.81 -4.39 16.53
N ASP A 33 18.65 -4.42 15.20
CA ASP A 33 19.72 -4.16 14.22
C ASP A 33 19.84 -2.67 13.81
N ILE A 34 19.08 -1.78 14.45
CA ILE A 34 19.09 -0.32 14.22
C ILE A 34 19.89 0.36 15.32
N GLU A 35 21.08 0.87 14.97
CA GLU A 35 21.95 1.61 15.87
C GLU A 35 21.67 3.12 15.79
N LEU A 36 21.45 3.78 16.92
CA LEU A 36 21.39 5.25 16.99
C LEU A 36 22.79 5.79 17.33
N GLY A 37 23.28 6.72 16.51
CA GLY A 37 24.56 7.40 16.72
C GLY A 37 24.42 8.91 16.59
N VAL A 38 25.47 9.63 16.98
CA VAL A 38 25.56 11.09 16.80
C VAL A 38 26.56 11.39 15.69
N SER A 39 26.23 12.35 14.83
CA SER A 39 27.08 12.83 13.74
C SER A 39 27.48 14.29 13.94
N PRO A 40 28.69 14.70 13.51
CA PRO A 40 29.07 16.11 13.44
C PRO A 40 28.43 16.85 12.24
N THR A 41 27.73 16.14 11.34
CA THR A 41 27.04 16.75 10.19
C THR A 41 25.73 17.40 10.59
N HIS A 42 25.26 18.41 9.84
CA HIS A 42 23.93 19.01 10.03
C HIS A 42 22.78 18.18 9.45
N VAL A 43 23.08 17.04 8.81
CA VAL A 43 22.11 16.14 8.16
C VAL A 43 21.90 14.91 9.03
N LEU A 44 20.64 14.55 9.27
CA LEU A 44 20.32 13.24 9.85
C LEU A 44 20.45 12.18 8.77
N GLN A 45 21.18 11.10 9.07
CA GLN A 45 21.48 10.07 8.07
C GLN A 45 20.84 8.75 8.48
N VAL A 46 20.13 8.12 7.57
CA VAL A 46 19.73 6.71 7.68
C VAL A 46 20.61 5.91 6.73
N ILE A 47 21.49 5.07 7.28
CA ILE A 47 22.47 4.29 6.53
C ILE A 47 22.09 2.81 6.58
N LYS A 48 22.05 2.16 5.43
CA LYS A 48 21.75 0.73 5.28
C LYS A 48 22.64 0.14 4.21
N GLU A 49 23.53 -0.77 4.62
CA GLU A 49 24.47 -1.40 3.69
C GLU A 49 25.23 -0.34 2.88
N ASP A 50 25.01 -0.26 1.56
CA ASP A 50 25.63 0.71 0.65
C ASP A 50 24.74 1.94 0.35
N GLU A 51 23.54 2.00 0.93
CA GLU A 51 22.59 3.10 0.73
C GLU A 51 22.62 4.08 1.90
N SER A 52 22.65 5.38 1.60
CA SER A 52 22.53 6.46 2.58
C SER A 52 21.41 7.42 2.21
N ILE A 53 20.55 7.72 3.18
CA ILE A 53 19.45 8.66 3.04
C ILE A 53 19.72 9.85 3.96
N GLY A 54 19.87 11.04 3.38
CA GLY A 54 19.99 12.29 4.13
C GLY A 54 18.62 12.95 4.36
N LEU A 55 18.37 13.36 5.61
CA LEU A 55 17.16 14.07 6.03
C LEU A 55 17.55 15.40 6.67
N VAL A 56 16.94 16.48 6.18
CA VAL A 56 17.10 17.84 6.72
C VAL A 56 15.72 18.42 6.98
N ALA A 57 15.56 19.13 8.09
CA ALA A 57 14.35 19.89 8.38
C ALA A 57 14.69 21.38 8.58
N ASP A 58 13.91 22.26 7.95
CA ASP A 58 14.05 23.72 8.03
C ASP A 58 13.86 24.26 9.46
N THR A 59 13.26 23.48 10.34
CA THR A 59 13.06 23.81 11.75
C THR A 59 14.33 23.77 12.60
N TYR A 60 15.40 23.14 12.12
CA TYR A 60 16.65 22.97 12.90
C TYR A 60 17.92 23.32 12.14
N THR A 61 17.89 23.31 10.80
CA THR A 61 19.07 23.50 9.96
C THR A 61 18.74 24.45 8.82
N GLU A 62 19.60 25.43 8.57
CA GLU A 62 19.48 26.29 7.38
C GLU A 62 19.76 25.46 6.11
N ALA A 63 18.78 25.40 5.20
CA ALA A 63 18.83 24.56 4.00
C ALA A 63 20.03 24.85 3.06
N SER A 64 20.62 26.05 3.14
CA SER A 64 21.80 26.48 2.37
C SER A 64 23.10 25.78 2.80
N ALA A 65 23.11 25.07 3.94
CA ALA A 65 24.30 24.44 4.51
C ALA A 65 24.58 23.02 4.01
N VAL A 66 23.75 22.46 3.12
CA VAL A 66 23.76 21.02 2.80
C VAL A 66 23.84 20.75 1.30
N SER A 67 24.69 19.79 0.90
CA SER A 67 24.87 19.32 -0.48
C SER A 67 24.28 17.92 -0.67
N ASP A 68 23.44 17.73 -1.68
CA ASP A 68 22.79 16.46 -2.02
C ASP A 68 23.79 15.38 -2.52
N GLN A 69 25.01 15.77 -2.89
CA GLN A 69 25.97 14.89 -3.62
C GLN A 69 26.56 13.74 -2.78
N GLU A 70 26.30 13.69 -1.48
CA GLU A 70 26.87 12.71 -0.55
C GLU A 70 25.93 11.53 -0.25
N TYR A 71 24.69 11.53 -0.78
CA TYR A 71 23.65 10.58 -0.39
C TYR A 71 23.05 9.83 -1.58
N SER A 72 22.67 8.57 -1.37
CA SER A 72 21.88 7.80 -2.34
C SER A 72 20.49 8.42 -2.57
N SER A 73 19.94 9.03 -1.53
CA SER A 73 18.71 9.84 -1.60
C SER A 73 18.75 10.96 -0.56
N PHE A 74 18.13 12.08 -0.85
CA PHE A 74 18.13 13.26 0.01
C PHE A 74 16.73 13.86 0.07
N TYR A 75 16.26 14.19 1.27
CA TYR A 75 14.96 14.83 1.47
C TYR A 75 15.09 16.07 2.36
N LEU A 76 14.58 17.18 1.86
CA LEU A 76 14.48 18.44 2.59
C LEU A 76 13.03 18.64 3.04
N LEU A 77 12.76 18.48 4.34
CA LEU A 77 11.45 18.65 4.95
C LEU A 77 11.25 20.11 5.37
N ASN A 78 10.30 20.78 4.75
CA ASN A 78 9.98 22.18 5.00
C ASN A 78 8.65 22.28 5.74
N TYR A 79 8.67 22.58 7.04
CA TYR A 79 7.46 22.75 7.86
C TYR A 79 6.88 24.17 7.79
N SER A 80 7.27 24.95 6.78
CA SER A 80 6.98 26.38 6.67
C SER A 80 5.49 26.70 6.46
N HIS A 81 4.89 27.37 7.46
CA HIS A 81 3.61 28.08 7.36
C HIS A 81 3.61 29.26 6.39
N GLN A 82 4.77 29.64 5.84
CA GLN A 82 4.94 30.87 5.07
C GLN A 82 4.98 30.63 3.55
N CYS A 83 4.91 29.38 3.09
CA CYS A 83 4.91 29.09 1.66
C CYS A 83 3.47 28.99 1.16
N SER A 84 3.11 29.84 0.19
CA SER A 84 1.80 29.71 -0.47
C SER A 84 1.85 28.62 -1.55
N LEU A 85 0.73 27.93 -1.81
CA LEU A 85 0.65 26.89 -2.85
C LEU A 85 1.17 27.35 -4.22
N HIS A 86 1.02 28.65 -4.52
CA HIS A 86 1.48 29.27 -5.76
C HIS A 86 3.02 29.36 -5.87
N GLU A 87 3.75 29.31 -4.76
CA GLU A 87 5.22 29.37 -4.72
C GLU A 87 5.90 28.00 -4.88
N LEU A 88 5.11 26.91 -4.89
CA LEU A 88 5.60 25.53 -4.87
C LEU A 88 5.86 24.93 -6.25
N VAL A 89 5.33 25.53 -7.32
CA VAL A 89 5.40 25.01 -8.70
C VAL A 89 6.82 25.01 -9.30
N ASN A 90 7.78 25.73 -8.68
CA ASN A 90 9.13 25.94 -9.23
C ASN A 90 10.29 25.52 -8.29
N ARG A 91 10.04 24.66 -7.30
CA ARG A 91 11.02 24.33 -6.25
C ARG A 91 11.69 22.95 -6.44
N PRO A 92 12.86 22.70 -5.79
CA PRO A 92 13.65 21.50 -6.04
C PRO A 92 12.90 20.20 -5.76
N LYS A 93 13.16 19.21 -6.61
CA LYS A 93 12.48 17.90 -6.64
C LYS A 93 12.65 17.08 -5.36
N HIS A 94 13.71 17.32 -4.59
CA HIS A 94 13.98 16.65 -3.30
C HIS A 94 13.26 17.31 -2.10
N ALA A 95 12.59 18.44 -2.31
CA ALA A 95 11.91 19.15 -1.23
C ALA A 95 10.52 18.55 -0.97
N ILE A 96 10.27 18.28 0.30
CA ILE A 96 8.97 17.89 0.85
C ILE A 96 8.45 19.11 1.61
N TYR A 97 7.23 19.54 1.29
CA TYR A 97 6.54 20.64 1.96
C TYR A 97 5.51 20.06 2.89
N LEU A 98 5.56 20.43 4.16
CA LEU A 98 4.74 19.84 5.21
C LEU A 98 3.85 20.91 5.82
N SER A 99 2.61 20.53 6.12
CA SER A 99 1.64 21.40 6.78
C SER A 99 1.37 22.71 6.04
N VAL A 100 1.42 22.70 4.70
CA VAL A 100 1.07 23.86 3.86
C VAL A 100 -0.42 24.18 4.03
N GLU A 101 -0.76 25.42 4.38
CA GLU A 101 -2.14 25.83 4.62
C GLU A 101 -2.95 25.88 3.32
N ASP A 102 -4.11 25.21 3.30
CA ASP A 102 -5.07 25.22 2.20
C ASP A 102 -6.51 25.35 2.73
N GLY A 103 -6.89 26.59 3.04
CA GLY A 103 -8.21 26.91 3.61
C GLY A 103 -8.39 26.27 5.00
N ASN A 104 -9.29 25.29 5.10
CA ASN A 104 -9.58 24.58 6.37
C ASN A 104 -8.78 23.27 6.51
N GLN A 105 -7.90 22.99 5.55
CA GLN A 105 -7.07 21.80 5.51
C GLN A 105 -5.59 22.19 5.45
N SER A 106 -4.74 21.20 5.67
CA SER A 106 -3.31 21.30 5.46
C SER A 106 -2.86 20.23 4.48
N LEU A 107 -1.81 20.54 3.70
CA LEU A 107 -1.23 19.65 2.71
C LEU A 107 0.21 19.29 3.07
N ASP A 108 0.55 18.01 2.95
CA ASP A 108 1.93 17.55 2.80
C ASP A 108 2.16 17.22 1.32
N MET A 109 3.18 17.77 0.69
CA MET A 109 3.42 17.70 -0.75
C MET A 109 4.86 17.29 -1.06
N TRP A 110 5.05 16.42 -2.05
CA TRP A 110 6.37 15.99 -2.50
C TRP A 110 6.34 15.59 -3.97
N HIS A 111 7.52 15.46 -4.58
CA HIS A 111 7.65 14.79 -5.88
C HIS A 111 7.96 13.31 -5.64
N HIS A 112 7.26 12.43 -6.32
CA HIS A 112 7.53 11.01 -6.19
C HIS A 112 8.92 10.66 -6.77
N PRO A 113 9.73 9.84 -6.08
CA PRO A 113 11.13 9.66 -6.46
C PRO A 113 11.37 9.11 -7.88
N LEU A 114 10.46 8.29 -8.41
CA LEU A 114 10.65 7.58 -9.67
C LEU A 114 10.12 8.33 -10.89
N ASP A 115 8.85 8.74 -10.85
CA ASP A 115 8.14 9.39 -11.97
C ASP A 115 8.20 10.93 -11.91
N GLN A 116 8.62 11.49 -10.77
CA GLN A 116 8.71 12.93 -10.52
C GLN A 116 7.36 13.66 -10.56
N GLU A 117 6.25 12.93 -10.45
CA GLU A 117 4.93 13.54 -10.33
C GLU A 117 4.72 14.11 -8.93
N VAL A 118 3.97 15.21 -8.85
CA VAL A 118 3.58 15.81 -7.57
C VAL A 118 2.56 14.90 -6.91
N ARG A 119 2.80 14.57 -5.64
CA ARG A 119 1.86 13.87 -4.77
C ARG A 119 1.58 14.73 -3.54
N ALA A 120 0.39 14.55 -2.97
CA ALA A 120 0.02 15.25 -1.75
C ALA A 120 -0.88 14.42 -0.84
N LEU A 121 -0.83 14.73 0.44
CA LEU A 121 -1.72 14.26 1.49
C LEU A 121 -2.48 15.46 2.03
N SER A 122 -3.80 15.37 2.13
CA SER A 122 -4.63 16.34 2.84
C SER A 122 -5.05 15.82 4.21
N PHE A 123 -5.06 16.71 5.19
CA PHE A 123 -5.51 16.41 6.53
C PHE A 123 -6.15 17.64 7.15
N LYS A 124 -6.96 17.41 8.20
CA LYS A 124 -7.61 18.51 8.91
C LYS A 124 -6.55 19.41 9.55
N ALA A 125 -6.65 20.72 9.33
CA ALA A 125 -5.75 21.69 9.93
C ALA A 125 -5.76 21.51 11.47
N ALA A 126 -4.64 21.04 12.00
CA ALA A 126 -4.42 20.94 13.44
C ALA A 126 -3.50 22.09 13.86
N SER A 127 -3.64 22.55 15.11
CA SER A 127 -2.65 23.41 15.72
C SER A 127 -1.33 22.62 15.84
N CYS A 128 -0.47 22.75 14.84
CA CYS A 128 0.81 22.07 14.86
C CYS A 128 1.75 22.84 15.77
N SER A 129 2.21 22.18 16.84
CA SER A 129 3.23 22.72 17.72
C SER A 129 4.61 22.34 17.21
N HIS A 130 5.64 23.05 17.65
CA HIS A 130 7.02 22.69 17.35
C HIS A 130 7.36 21.24 17.80
N GLU A 131 6.76 20.77 18.90
CA GLU A 131 6.89 19.38 19.38
C GLU A 131 6.23 18.36 18.44
N THR A 132 5.14 18.74 17.78
CA THR A 132 4.48 17.92 16.76
C THR A 132 5.41 17.69 15.57
N TYR A 133 6.15 18.72 15.16
CA TYR A 133 7.12 18.61 14.05
C TYR A 133 8.30 17.72 14.40
N LYS A 134 8.86 17.83 15.61
CA LYS A 134 9.90 16.90 16.12
C LYS A 134 9.43 15.45 16.08
N THR A 135 8.21 15.19 16.55
CA THR A 135 7.62 13.86 16.57
C THR A 135 7.39 13.32 15.15
N HIS A 136 6.83 14.13 14.26
CA HIS A 136 6.63 13.79 12.85
C HIS A 136 7.96 13.44 12.15
N PHE A 137 8.99 14.29 12.33
CA PHE A 137 10.31 14.08 11.75
C PHE A 137 10.96 12.79 12.28
N SER A 138 10.84 12.54 13.59
CA SER A 138 11.37 11.32 14.23
C SER A 138 10.71 10.05 13.69
N TRP A 139 9.40 10.09 13.43
CA TRP A 139 8.69 9.00 12.76
C TRP A 139 9.20 8.76 11.35
N ILE A 140 9.41 9.80 10.55
CA ILE A 140 9.94 9.65 9.19
C ILE A 140 11.31 8.96 9.23
N ALA A 141 12.22 9.40 10.10
CA ALA A 141 13.53 8.79 10.25
C ALA A 141 13.44 7.31 10.67
N ALA A 142 12.62 6.99 11.67
CA ALA A 142 12.42 5.62 12.14
C ALA A 142 11.80 4.71 11.07
N LEU A 143 10.79 5.21 10.32
CA LEU A 143 10.12 4.45 9.27
C LEU A 143 11.03 4.21 8.06
N LEU A 144 11.86 5.18 7.68
CA LEU A 144 12.89 4.98 6.66
C LEU A 144 13.88 3.90 7.11
N ALA A 145 14.30 3.91 8.39
CA ALA A 145 15.15 2.85 8.95
C ALA A 145 14.47 1.47 8.95
N LEU A 146 13.13 1.42 8.97
CA LEU A 146 12.29 0.23 8.86
C LEU A 146 11.92 -0.16 7.40
N ASP A 147 12.56 0.47 6.41
CA ASP A 147 12.38 0.20 4.96
C ASP A 147 11.00 0.59 4.41
N PHE A 148 10.30 1.54 5.03
CA PHE A 148 9.12 2.12 4.40
C PHE A 148 9.54 3.08 3.28
N PRO A 149 8.85 3.09 2.12
CA PRO A 149 9.06 4.10 1.11
C PRO A 149 8.63 5.47 1.64
N ILE A 150 9.20 6.55 1.10
CA ILE A 150 8.99 7.91 1.61
C ILE A 150 7.51 8.31 1.72
N GLU A 151 6.68 7.90 0.76
CA GLU A 151 5.24 8.18 0.78
C GLU A 151 4.51 7.48 1.94
N ASP A 152 4.89 6.25 2.28
CA ASP A 152 4.38 5.56 3.46
C ASP A 152 4.95 6.18 4.74
N CYS A 153 6.20 6.63 4.74
CA CYS A 153 6.78 7.37 5.86
C CYS A 153 5.97 8.63 6.15
N LEU A 154 5.67 9.44 5.13
CA LEU A 154 4.86 10.66 5.27
C LEU A 154 3.43 10.34 5.72
N THR A 155 2.80 9.35 5.09
CA THR A 155 1.43 8.93 5.38
C THR A 155 1.28 8.44 6.82
N LEU A 156 2.14 7.52 7.24
CA LEU A 156 2.08 6.92 8.57
C LEU A 156 2.60 7.87 9.64
N ALA A 157 3.67 8.64 9.42
CA ALA A 157 4.13 9.64 10.39
C ALA A 157 3.03 10.65 10.71
N ARG A 158 2.24 11.06 9.71
CA ARG A 158 1.08 11.94 9.90
C ARG A 158 -0.03 11.27 10.70
N ALA A 159 -0.28 9.98 10.51
CA ALA A 159 -1.24 9.24 11.33
C ALA A 159 -0.75 9.04 12.78
N MET A 160 0.55 8.80 12.95
CA MET A 160 1.18 8.56 14.26
C MET A 160 1.23 9.80 15.16
N VAL A 161 1.12 11.02 14.60
CA VAL A 161 0.94 12.23 15.42
C VAL A 161 -0.51 12.44 15.88
N ASN A 162 -1.48 11.67 15.37
CA ASN A 162 -2.90 11.77 15.71
C ASN A 162 -3.36 10.73 16.74
N VAL A 163 -2.44 9.94 17.31
CA VAL A 163 -2.74 8.88 18.28
C VAL A 163 -2.10 9.16 19.63
N SER A 164 -2.61 8.51 20.68
CA SER A 164 -2.00 8.55 22.00
C SER A 164 -0.57 8.01 21.98
N ARG A 165 0.26 8.51 22.90
CA ARG A 165 1.61 7.98 23.10
C ARG A 165 1.53 6.47 23.37
N GLY A 166 2.33 5.69 22.65
CA GLY A 166 2.37 4.22 22.78
C GLY A 166 1.38 3.49 21.89
N THR A 167 0.62 4.18 21.03
CA THR A 167 -0.37 3.54 20.16
C THR A 167 0.08 3.60 18.70
N TRP A 168 -0.03 2.48 17.99
CA TRP A 168 0.13 2.46 16.53
C TRP A 168 -1.17 2.88 15.84
N ALA A 169 -1.07 3.78 14.85
CA ALA A 169 -2.22 4.24 14.10
C ALA A 169 -2.86 3.11 13.29
N ASN A 170 -4.15 2.87 13.53
CA ASN A 170 -4.88 1.76 12.92
C ASN A 170 -6.35 2.09 12.61
N GLN A 171 -6.84 3.29 12.94
CA GLN A 171 -8.19 3.72 12.59
C GLN A 171 -8.16 4.60 11.35
N PHE A 172 -9.08 4.37 10.41
CA PHE A 172 -9.13 5.08 9.13
C PHE A 172 -9.19 6.61 9.28
N ASP A 173 -9.87 7.12 10.31
CA ASP A 173 -10.00 8.56 10.58
C ASP A 173 -8.73 9.22 11.16
N GLN A 174 -7.74 8.43 11.57
CA GLN A 174 -6.43 8.93 12.03
C GLN A 174 -5.51 9.28 10.86
N PHE A 175 -5.72 8.67 9.70
CA PHE A 175 -4.82 8.79 8.55
C PHE A 175 -5.16 10.03 7.69
N PRO A 176 -4.15 10.63 7.03
CA PRO A 176 -4.39 11.64 6.02
C PRO A 176 -5.02 11.03 4.76
N THR A 177 -5.62 11.87 3.92
CA THR A 177 -6.23 11.48 2.65
C THR A 177 -5.29 11.83 1.49
N PRO A 178 -4.84 10.85 0.66
CA PRO A 178 -4.13 11.17 -0.58
C PRO A 178 -4.97 12.05 -1.50
N VAL A 179 -4.37 13.15 -1.97
CA VAL A 179 -4.98 14.06 -2.94
C VAL A 179 -4.96 13.37 -4.30
N ILE A 180 -6.13 13.16 -4.88
CA ILE A 180 -6.29 12.48 -6.19
C ILE A 180 -6.56 13.44 -7.35
N GLU A 181 -7.04 14.65 -7.07
CA GLU A 181 -7.18 15.70 -8.07
C GLU A 181 -6.99 17.08 -7.42
N ASP A 182 -6.05 17.85 -7.94
CA ASP A 182 -5.85 19.27 -7.63
C ASP A 182 -5.20 19.96 -8.83
N THR A 183 -5.95 20.82 -9.51
CA THR A 183 -5.49 21.53 -10.71
C THR A 183 -4.40 22.55 -10.43
N ARG A 184 -4.32 23.10 -9.20
CA ARG A 184 -3.29 24.07 -8.80
C ARG A 184 -1.94 23.39 -8.65
N LEU A 185 -1.96 22.13 -8.21
CA LEU A 185 -0.78 21.30 -8.00
C LEU A 185 -0.44 20.42 -9.22
N GLY A 186 -1.28 20.43 -10.25
CA GLY A 186 -1.15 19.52 -11.40
C GLY A 186 -1.39 18.05 -11.04
N ILE A 187 -1.99 17.77 -9.87
CA ILE A 187 -2.33 16.42 -9.43
C ILE A 187 -3.58 15.99 -10.17
N LYS A 188 -3.48 14.91 -10.92
CA LYS A 188 -4.63 14.29 -11.57
C LYS A 188 -4.36 12.80 -11.75
N VAL A 189 -5.05 11.98 -10.97
CA VAL A 189 -5.06 10.53 -11.22
C VAL A 189 -5.79 10.23 -12.53
N GLY A 190 -5.30 9.24 -13.28
CA GLY A 190 -5.76 9.01 -14.65
C GLY A 190 -7.22 8.53 -14.75
N TRP A 191 -7.76 8.00 -13.66
CA TRP A 191 -9.19 7.73 -13.53
C TRP A 191 -9.97 9.00 -13.16
N GLY A 192 -10.84 9.45 -14.06
CA GLY A 192 -11.58 10.71 -13.92
C GLY A 192 -12.32 10.87 -12.58
N VAL A 193 -11.99 11.95 -11.85
CA VAL A 193 -12.57 12.32 -10.54
C VAL A 193 -14.01 12.88 -10.65
N GLY A 194 -14.62 12.87 -11.84
CA GLY A 194 -16.06 13.07 -12.04
C GLY A 194 -16.68 12.00 -12.95
N LYS A 195 -17.81 11.35 -12.65
CA LYS A 195 -18.51 11.10 -11.38
C LYS A 195 -18.77 9.58 -11.33
N HIS A 196 -18.14 8.87 -10.39
CA HIS A 196 -18.41 7.46 -10.13
C HIS A 196 -19.81 7.27 -9.52
N THR A 197 -20.87 7.14 -10.32
CA THR A 197 -22.25 7.06 -9.80
C THR A 197 -22.75 5.62 -9.68
N THR A 198 -21.93 4.88 -8.94
CA THR A 198 -22.15 3.66 -8.12
C THR A 198 -22.67 2.39 -8.81
N GLN A 199 -21.74 1.47 -9.09
CA GLN A 199 -21.74 0.09 -8.57
C GLN A 199 -20.31 -0.47 -8.52
N PHE A 200 -19.76 -0.54 -7.31
CA PHE A 200 -18.87 -1.56 -6.74
C PHE A 200 -19.16 -1.43 -5.24
N PRO A 201 -19.86 -2.36 -4.57
CA PRO A 201 -19.30 -3.62 -4.08
C PRO A 201 -20.31 -4.78 -4.14
N THR A 202 -19.89 -6.03 -4.31
CA THR A 202 -20.81 -7.18 -4.10
C THR A 202 -20.10 -8.39 -3.53
N LEU A 203 -18.99 -8.14 -2.84
CA LEU A 203 -18.21 -9.16 -2.15
C LEU A 203 -18.33 -8.92 -0.65
N THR A 204 -18.39 -10.00 0.11
CA THR A 204 -18.18 -10.01 1.56
C THR A 204 -16.80 -10.58 1.86
N LYS A 205 -16.35 -10.51 3.12
CA LYS A 205 -15.09 -11.13 3.56
C LYS A 205 -15.04 -12.65 3.31
N ALA A 206 -16.18 -13.31 3.10
CA ALA A 206 -16.24 -14.74 2.80
C ALA A 206 -16.30 -15.07 1.29
N SER A 207 -16.34 -14.07 0.41
CA SER A 207 -16.71 -14.30 -0.99
C SER A 207 -15.63 -14.92 -1.87
N LEU A 208 -14.34 -14.69 -1.59
CA LEU A 208 -13.25 -15.06 -2.51
C LEU A 208 -12.54 -16.37 -2.11
N GLY A 209 -12.11 -16.53 -0.85
CA GLY A 209 -11.45 -17.75 -0.36
C GLY A 209 -10.09 -18.01 -1.00
N LEU A 210 -9.91 -19.20 -1.59
CA LEU A 210 -8.71 -19.53 -2.36
C LEU A 210 -8.77 -18.84 -3.73
N TYR A 211 -7.75 -18.05 -4.04
CA TYR A 211 -7.69 -17.24 -5.26
C TYR A 211 -6.45 -17.62 -6.10
N PRO A 212 -6.51 -18.63 -6.98
CA PRO A 212 -5.40 -18.91 -7.87
C PRO A 212 -5.30 -17.84 -8.97
N VAL A 213 -4.07 -17.41 -9.27
CA VAL A 213 -3.76 -16.54 -10.41
C VAL A 213 -2.99 -17.37 -11.44
N VAL A 214 -3.54 -17.50 -12.64
CA VAL A 214 -3.04 -18.39 -13.71
C VAL A 214 -2.93 -17.66 -15.04
N ASP A 215 -2.08 -18.15 -15.94
CA ASP A 215 -1.70 -17.47 -17.18
C ASP A 215 -2.36 -18.02 -18.45
N SER A 216 -3.25 -19.01 -18.31
CA SER A 216 -3.94 -19.61 -19.46
C SER A 216 -5.37 -20.04 -19.13
N VAL A 217 -6.21 -20.11 -20.16
CA VAL A 217 -7.62 -20.52 -20.02
C VAL A 217 -7.76 -22.01 -19.68
N GLU A 218 -6.81 -22.86 -20.10
CA GLU A 218 -6.78 -24.28 -19.75
C GLU A 218 -6.60 -24.47 -18.24
N TRP A 219 -5.81 -23.61 -17.60
CA TRP A 219 -5.70 -23.60 -16.14
C TRP A 219 -6.99 -23.14 -15.47
N VAL A 220 -7.70 -22.15 -16.05
CA VAL A 220 -9.01 -21.74 -15.54
C VAL A 220 -9.97 -22.94 -15.57
N GLU A 221 -10.11 -23.61 -16.72
CA GLU A 221 -10.97 -24.80 -16.86
C GLU A 221 -10.60 -25.89 -15.85
N ARG A 222 -9.32 -26.24 -15.75
CA ARG A 222 -8.81 -27.25 -14.80
C ARG A 222 -9.14 -26.91 -13.35
N LEU A 223 -9.01 -25.65 -12.95
CA LEU A 223 -9.28 -25.24 -11.56
C LEU A 223 -10.77 -25.25 -11.22
N LEU A 224 -11.61 -24.86 -12.18
CA LEU A 224 -13.06 -24.93 -12.03
C LEU A 224 -13.53 -26.38 -11.90
N ASP A 225 -12.98 -27.31 -12.68
CA ASP A 225 -13.24 -28.76 -12.56
C ASP A 225 -12.82 -29.34 -11.20
N LEU A 226 -11.79 -28.76 -10.58
CA LEU A 226 -11.35 -29.09 -9.22
C LEU A 226 -12.19 -28.39 -8.12
N GLY A 227 -13.23 -27.66 -8.50
CA GLY A 227 -14.15 -26.99 -7.59
C GLY A 227 -13.57 -25.74 -6.93
N VAL A 228 -12.63 -25.06 -7.57
CA VAL A 228 -12.25 -23.69 -7.21
C VAL A 228 -13.33 -22.74 -7.71
N LYS A 229 -13.69 -21.75 -6.89
CA LYS A 229 -14.79 -20.80 -7.19
C LYS A 229 -14.35 -19.38 -7.46
N THR A 230 -13.07 -19.08 -7.28
CA THR A 230 -12.49 -17.77 -7.58
C THR A 230 -11.15 -17.99 -8.26
N VAL A 231 -10.97 -17.42 -9.46
CA VAL A 231 -9.75 -17.56 -10.26
C VAL A 231 -9.47 -16.23 -10.96
N GLN A 232 -8.20 -15.90 -11.17
CA GLN A 232 -7.81 -14.80 -12.05
C GLN A 232 -7.01 -15.30 -13.24
N LEU A 233 -7.44 -14.90 -14.43
CA LEU A 233 -6.67 -15.05 -15.65
C LEU A 233 -5.74 -13.84 -15.83
N ARG A 234 -4.44 -14.10 -15.88
CA ARG A 234 -3.38 -13.11 -16.04
C ARG A 234 -2.46 -13.47 -17.21
N ILE A 235 -2.86 -13.07 -18.41
CA ILE A 235 -2.03 -13.16 -19.61
C ILE A 235 -1.07 -11.96 -19.61
N LYS A 236 0.23 -12.21 -19.73
CA LYS A 236 1.26 -11.14 -19.67
C LYS A 236 1.57 -10.52 -21.03
N ASN A 237 1.37 -11.27 -22.12
CA ASN A 237 1.75 -10.84 -23.45
C ASN A 237 0.54 -10.22 -24.17
N PRO A 238 0.47 -8.89 -24.32
CA PRO A 238 -0.63 -8.25 -25.05
C PRO A 238 -0.63 -8.55 -26.55
N ALA A 239 0.51 -9.00 -27.11
CA ALA A 239 0.65 -9.35 -28.53
C ALA A 239 0.31 -10.82 -28.82
N GLN A 240 -0.26 -11.54 -27.85
CA GLN A 240 -0.65 -12.93 -28.04
C GLN A 240 -1.89 -13.02 -28.96
N ASP A 241 -1.77 -13.75 -30.07
CA ASP A 241 -2.75 -13.78 -31.16
C ASP A 241 -4.17 -14.18 -30.71
N ASP A 242 -4.29 -15.04 -29.71
CA ASP A 242 -5.56 -15.57 -29.20
C ASP A 242 -6.01 -14.91 -27.88
N LEU A 243 -5.41 -13.79 -27.47
CA LEU A 243 -5.69 -13.11 -26.20
C LEU A 243 -7.19 -12.90 -25.94
N GLU A 244 -7.91 -12.28 -26.89
CA GLU A 244 -9.33 -12.00 -26.73
C GLU A 244 -10.15 -13.31 -26.66
N LEU A 245 -9.76 -14.34 -27.42
CA LEU A 245 -10.42 -15.64 -27.40
C LEU A 245 -10.27 -16.33 -26.03
N GLN A 246 -9.07 -16.29 -25.45
CA GLN A 246 -8.81 -16.84 -24.12
C GLN A 246 -9.61 -16.12 -23.04
N ILE A 247 -9.63 -14.78 -23.06
CA ILE A 247 -10.42 -13.97 -22.11
C ILE A 247 -11.90 -14.31 -22.21
N LYS A 248 -12.45 -14.32 -23.44
CA LYS A 248 -13.85 -14.66 -23.66
C LYS A 248 -14.18 -16.06 -23.13
N ARG A 249 -13.34 -17.07 -23.45
CA ARG A 249 -13.55 -18.45 -23.00
C ARG A 249 -13.46 -18.58 -21.48
N ALA A 250 -12.54 -17.87 -20.81
CA ALA A 250 -12.43 -17.87 -19.36
C ALA A 250 -13.68 -17.29 -18.68
N ILE A 251 -14.27 -16.23 -19.25
CA ILE A 251 -15.53 -15.65 -18.77
C ILE A 251 -16.69 -16.64 -18.94
N GLU A 252 -16.80 -17.28 -20.11
CA GLU A 252 -17.82 -18.31 -20.37
C GLU A 252 -17.73 -19.48 -19.39
N LEU A 253 -16.51 -19.97 -19.13
CA LEU A 253 -16.24 -21.02 -18.14
C LEU A 253 -16.65 -20.61 -16.73
N GLY A 254 -16.32 -19.38 -16.31
CA GLY A 254 -16.73 -18.84 -15.03
C GLY A 254 -18.25 -18.82 -14.86
N ASN A 255 -18.97 -18.38 -15.89
CA ASN A 255 -20.43 -18.36 -15.89
C ASN A 255 -21.04 -19.78 -15.85
N GLN A 256 -20.49 -20.72 -16.60
CA GLN A 256 -20.93 -22.12 -16.62
C GLN A 256 -20.72 -22.81 -15.27
N ALA A 257 -19.61 -22.49 -14.60
CA ALA A 257 -19.24 -23.09 -13.33
C ALA A 257 -19.82 -22.37 -12.11
N ASP A 258 -20.60 -21.29 -12.28
CA ASP A 258 -21.01 -20.37 -11.19
C ASP A 258 -19.81 -19.97 -10.31
N ALA A 259 -18.81 -19.37 -10.97
CA ALA A 259 -17.53 -19.02 -10.40
C ALA A 259 -17.12 -17.57 -10.73
N GLN A 260 -16.31 -17.01 -9.85
CA GLN A 260 -15.82 -15.64 -9.90
C GLN A 260 -14.50 -15.60 -10.67
N VAL A 261 -14.58 -15.47 -11.98
CA VAL A 261 -13.39 -15.33 -12.85
C VAL A 261 -13.07 -13.85 -13.05
N PHE A 262 -11.91 -13.43 -12.53
CA PHE A 262 -11.38 -12.09 -12.70
C PHE A 262 -10.42 -12.03 -13.89
N ILE A 263 -10.53 -10.98 -14.70
CA ILE A 263 -9.60 -10.71 -15.79
C ILE A 263 -8.57 -9.68 -15.31
N ASN A 264 -7.28 -9.98 -15.42
CA ASN A 264 -6.22 -9.04 -15.04
C ASN A 264 -5.99 -8.03 -16.18
N ASP A 265 -5.90 -6.74 -15.84
CA ASP A 265 -5.50 -5.58 -16.67
C ASP A 265 -6.41 -5.26 -17.89
N TYR A 266 -6.90 -6.26 -18.62
CA TYR A 266 -7.68 -6.12 -19.87
C TYR A 266 -9.13 -5.69 -19.66
N TRP A 267 -9.33 -4.55 -19.00
CA TRP A 267 -10.63 -4.08 -18.54
C TRP A 267 -11.63 -3.81 -19.67
N GLN A 268 -11.18 -3.34 -20.83
CA GLN A 268 -12.07 -3.13 -21.98
C GLN A 268 -12.63 -4.46 -22.50
N LEU A 269 -11.81 -5.51 -22.55
CA LEU A 269 -12.25 -6.86 -22.94
C LEU A 269 -13.15 -7.48 -21.88
N ALA A 270 -12.85 -7.24 -20.60
CA ALA A 270 -13.70 -7.66 -19.49
C ALA A 270 -15.11 -7.06 -19.60
N ILE A 271 -15.23 -5.77 -19.91
CA ILE A 271 -16.53 -5.12 -20.18
C ILE A 271 -17.18 -5.70 -21.44
N LYS A 272 -16.44 -5.79 -22.55
CA LYS A 272 -16.95 -6.27 -23.85
C LYS A 272 -17.62 -7.64 -23.76
N HIS A 273 -17.07 -8.54 -22.94
CA HIS A 273 -17.52 -9.93 -22.81
C HIS A 273 -18.30 -10.21 -21.51
N GLY A 274 -18.58 -9.19 -20.70
CA GLY A 274 -19.41 -9.34 -19.49
C GLY A 274 -18.74 -10.16 -18.38
N ALA A 275 -17.47 -9.89 -18.09
CA ALA A 275 -16.73 -10.55 -17.01
C ALA A 275 -17.36 -10.33 -15.63
N TYR A 276 -17.17 -11.29 -14.72
CA TYR A 276 -17.54 -11.13 -13.32
C TYR A 276 -16.83 -9.93 -12.67
N GLY A 277 -15.53 -9.79 -12.95
CA GLY A 277 -14.74 -8.68 -12.45
C GLY A 277 -13.40 -8.52 -13.15
N VAL A 278 -12.74 -7.43 -12.82
CA VAL A 278 -11.38 -7.11 -13.25
C VAL A 278 -10.47 -6.95 -12.03
N HIS A 279 -9.19 -7.27 -12.21
CA HIS A 279 -8.13 -6.92 -11.26
C HIS A 279 -7.16 -5.95 -11.94
N LEU A 280 -6.83 -4.83 -11.30
CA LEU A 280 -5.93 -3.81 -11.83
C LEU A 280 -4.78 -3.53 -10.86
N GLY A 281 -3.58 -3.31 -11.42
CA GLY A 281 -2.47 -2.67 -10.72
C GLY A 281 -2.66 -1.15 -10.61
N GLN A 282 -1.73 -0.46 -9.93
CA GLN A 282 -1.77 1.00 -9.81
C GLN A 282 -1.63 1.69 -11.18
N GLU A 283 -0.71 1.21 -12.02
CA GLU A 283 -0.49 1.73 -13.38
C GLU A 283 -1.71 1.52 -14.28
N ASP A 284 -2.26 0.29 -14.32
CA ASP A 284 -3.45 -0.02 -15.12
C ASP A 284 -4.69 0.75 -14.66
N LEU A 285 -4.75 1.09 -13.37
CA LEU A 285 -5.81 1.92 -12.81
C LEU A 285 -5.76 3.34 -13.37
N GLU A 286 -4.57 3.92 -13.58
CA GLU A 286 -4.39 5.24 -14.21
C GLU A 286 -5.03 5.30 -15.60
N GLU A 287 -4.88 4.23 -16.39
CA GLU A 287 -5.39 4.18 -17.75
C GLU A 287 -6.86 3.71 -17.84
N SER A 288 -7.44 3.34 -16.70
CA SER A 288 -8.78 2.78 -16.64
C SER A 288 -9.89 3.85 -16.66
N ASN A 289 -11.09 3.44 -17.06
CA ASN A 289 -12.28 4.28 -16.95
C ASN A 289 -13.24 3.73 -15.89
N LEU A 290 -13.11 4.22 -14.65
CA LEU A 290 -13.93 3.81 -13.51
C LEU A 290 -15.44 4.00 -13.75
N THR A 291 -15.85 5.02 -14.51
CA THR A 291 -17.26 5.22 -14.84
C THR A 291 -17.78 4.12 -15.77
N GLN A 292 -17.02 3.70 -16.77
CA GLN A 292 -17.40 2.59 -17.65
C GLN A 292 -17.42 1.25 -16.89
N LEU A 293 -16.39 1.00 -16.08
CA LEU A 293 -16.33 -0.19 -15.22
C LEU A 293 -17.53 -0.28 -14.30
N SER A 294 -17.86 0.81 -13.59
CA SER A 294 -19.00 0.87 -12.69
C SER A 294 -20.34 0.69 -13.42
N ARG A 295 -20.51 1.29 -14.62
CA ARG A 295 -21.73 1.12 -15.42
C ARG A 295 -21.89 -0.30 -15.97
N ALA A 296 -20.79 -1.02 -16.17
CA ALA A 296 -20.82 -2.41 -16.59
C ALA A 296 -21.21 -3.37 -15.45
N GLY A 297 -21.27 -2.91 -14.19
CA GLY A 297 -21.66 -3.72 -13.04
C GLY A 297 -20.64 -4.81 -12.66
N ILE A 298 -19.41 -4.72 -13.18
CA ILE A 298 -18.35 -5.69 -12.89
C ILE A 298 -17.75 -5.44 -11.50
N ARG A 299 -17.09 -6.44 -10.91
CA ARG A 299 -16.36 -6.26 -9.63
C ARG A 299 -14.97 -5.70 -9.91
N LEU A 300 -14.46 -4.86 -9.02
CA LEU A 300 -13.13 -4.25 -9.14
C LEU A 300 -12.22 -4.72 -7.99
N GLY A 301 -11.12 -5.38 -8.32
CA GLY A 301 -10.02 -5.66 -7.41
C GLY A 301 -8.83 -4.76 -7.69
N LEU A 302 -8.20 -4.22 -6.64
CA LEU A 302 -7.05 -3.34 -6.77
C LEU A 302 -5.87 -3.83 -5.94
N SER A 303 -4.68 -3.85 -6.53
CA SER A 303 -3.42 -4.15 -5.84
C SER A 303 -2.90 -2.95 -5.04
N THR A 304 -2.33 -3.21 -3.86
CA THR A 304 -1.65 -2.20 -3.04
C THR A 304 -0.34 -2.73 -2.45
N HIS A 305 0.61 -1.81 -2.29
CA HIS A 305 1.97 -2.09 -1.83
C HIS A 305 2.37 -1.31 -0.57
N GLY A 306 1.50 -0.44 -0.05
CA GLY A 306 1.80 0.44 1.07
C GLY A 306 0.57 1.21 1.59
N TYR A 307 0.78 1.99 2.65
CA TYR A 307 -0.23 2.87 3.24
C TYR A 307 -0.75 3.92 2.25
N TYR A 308 0.15 4.58 1.50
CA TYR A 308 -0.25 5.64 0.57
C TYR A 308 -1.16 5.10 -0.53
N GLU A 309 -0.76 4.01 -1.19
CA GLU A 309 -1.56 3.36 -2.23
C GLU A 309 -2.89 2.84 -1.66
N LEU A 310 -2.89 2.25 -0.47
CA LEU A 310 -4.09 1.77 0.20
C LEU A 310 -5.11 2.90 0.39
N LEU A 311 -4.70 4.01 0.99
CA LEU A 311 -5.56 5.16 1.25
C LEU A 311 -5.98 5.89 -0.03
N ARG A 312 -5.19 5.76 -1.09
CA ARG A 312 -5.52 6.27 -2.42
C ARG A 312 -6.66 5.45 -3.05
N ILE A 313 -6.54 4.12 -3.06
CA ILE A 313 -7.52 3.28 -3.75
C ILE A 313 -8.84 3.12 -3.00
N VAL A 314 -8.87 3.27 -1.67
CA VAL A 314 -10.12 3.13 -0.90
C VAL A 314 -11.12 4.24 -1.21
N GLN A 315 -10.64 5.38 -1.74
CA GLN A 315 -11.49 6.47 -2.25
C GLN A 315 -12.33 6.05 -3.49
N ILE A 316 -11.98 4.93 -4.14
CA ILE A 316 -12.71 4.35 -5.28
C ILE A 316 -13.78 3.35 -4.81
N ALA A 317 -13.74 2.92 -3.55
CA ALA A 317 -14.57 1.85 -2.99
C ALA A 317 -14.50 0.53 -3.82
N PRO A 318 -13.30 -0.08 -4.00
CA PRO A 318 -13.17 -1.32 -4.76
C PRO A 318 -13.91 -2.48 -4.08
N SER A 319 -14.23 -3.53 -4.86
CA SER A 319 -14.89 -4.74 -4.34
C SER A 319 -13.97 -5.57 -3.43
N TYR A 320 -12.66 -5.52 -3.65
CA TYR A 320 -11.66 -6.08 -2.73
C TYR A 320 -10.30 -5.41 -2.95
N ILE A 321 -9.42 -5.56 -1.96
CA ILE A 321 -8.05 -5.05 -1.98
C ILE A 321 -7.08 -6.23 -1.96
N ALA A 322 -6.09 -6.24 -2.84
CA ALA A 322 -5.01 -7.21 -2.83
C ALA A 322 -3.76 -6.62 -2.18
N LEU A 323 -3.28 -7.26 -1.12
CA LEU A 323 -2.08 -6.88 -0.36
C LEU A 323 -0.92 -7.75 -0.84
N GLY A 324 0.09 -7.14 -1.47
CA GLY A 324 1.24 -7.90 -1.93
C GLY A 324 2.41 -7.04 -2.43
N HIS A 325 3.58 -7.61 -2.63
CA HIS A 325 3.91 -9.02 -2.38
C HIS A 325 4.33 -9.22 -0.91
N ILE A 326 3.82 -10.25 -0.26
CA ILE A 326 4.10 -10.51 1.17
C ILE A 326 5.51 -11.06 1.37
N PHE A 327 5.91 -12.03 0.55
CA PHE A 327 7.21 -12.68 0.57
C PHE A 327 7.92 -12.52 -0.79
N PRO A 328 9.27 -12.70 -0.84
CA PRO A 328 10.00 -12.71 -2.10
C PRO A 328 9.34 -13.62 -3.15
N THR A 329 9.25 -13.12 -4.38
CA THR A 329 8.61 -13.84 -5.49
C THR A 329 9.35 -13.61 -6.79
N THR A 330 9.40 -14.65 -7.63
CA THR A 330 9.97 -14.55 -8.99
C THR A 330 8.90 -14.39 -10.06
N THR A 331 7.62 -14.32 -9.68
CA THR A 331 6.48 -14.33 -10.62
C THR A 331 6.29 -12.99 -11.36
N LYS A 332 6.67 -11.88 -10.70
CA LYS A 332 6.65 -10.50 -11.21
C LYS A 332 7.91 -9.80 -10.66
N GLN A 333 8.58 -8.99 -11.47
CA GLN A 333 9.61 -8.08 -10.95
C GLN A 333 8.91 -6.97 -10.19
N MET A 334 9.28 -6.78 -8.92
CA MET A 334 8.63 -5.83 -8.03
C MET A 334 9.62 -4.68 -7.73
N PRO A 335 9.18 -3.41 -7.81
CA PRO A 335 10.03 -2.28 -7.47
C PRO A 335 10.21 -2.10 -5.95
N SER A 336 9.35 -2.73 -5.15
CA SER A 336 9.36 -2.67 -3.68
C SER A 336 9.99 -3.91 -3.03
N LYS A 337 10.43 -3.77 -1.78
CA LYS A 337 10.78 -4.93 -0.92
C LYS A 337 9.49 -5.67 -0.49
N PRO A 338 9.57 -6.97 -0.16
CA PRO A 338 8.44 -7.71 0.40
C PRO A 338 7.89 -7.04 1.66
N GLN A 339 6.57 -7.01 1.80
CA GLN A 339 5.91 -6.35 2.93
C GLN A 339 6.14 -7.08 4.27
N GLY A 340 6.21 -8.41 4.23
CA GLY A 340 6.27 -9.25 5.43
C GLY A 340 4.95 -9.29 6.21
N LEU A 341 4.93 -10.12 7.26
CA LEU A 341 3.73 -10.37 8.06
C LEU A 341 3.35 -9.18 8.95
N VAL A 342 4.33 -8.45 9.49
CA VAL A 342 4.08 -7.30 10.37
C VAL A 342 3.30 -6.22 9.63
N ARG A 343 3.76 -5.80 8.45
CA ARG A 343 3.04 -4.80 7.65
C ARG A 343 1.69 -5.31 7.19
N LEU A 344 1.60 -6.58 6.77
CA LEU A 344 0.34 -7.20 6.38
C LEU A 344 -0.73 -7.09 7.48
N GLU A 345 -0.36 -7.43 8.71
CA GLU A 345 -1.25 -7.34 9.87
C GLU A 345 -1.69 -5.89 10.14
N LEU A 346 -0.76 -4.94 10.12
CA LEU A 346 -1.06 -3.51 10.31
C LEU A 346 -1.96 -2.93 9.20
N TYR A 347 -1.72 -3.29 7.94
CA TYR A 347 -2.59 -2.93 6.82
C TYR A 347 -3.98 -3.54 7.00
N GLN A 348 -4.05 -4.80 7.43
CA GLN A 348 -5.32 -5.47 7.66
C GLN A 348 -6.10 -4.86 8.82
N GLN A 349 -5.43 -4.44 9.90
CA GLN A 349 -6.04 -3.70 11.01
C GLN A 349 -6.65 -2.38 10.51
N LEU A 350 -5.89 -1.59 9.74
CA LEU A 350 -6.41 -0.37 9.12
C LEU A 350 -7.62 -0.67 8.22
N ILE A 351 -7.50 -1.63 7.29
CA ILE A 351 -8.58 -1.98 6.36
C ILE A 351 -9.85 -2.39 7.09
N ASN A 352 -9.74 -3.06 8.25
CA ASN A 352 -10.89 -3.47 9.06
C ASN A 352 -11.71 -2.30 9.62
N THR A 353 -11.19 -1.07 9.59
CA THR A 353 -11.87 0.15 10.04
C THR A 353 -12.42 1.00 8.89
N ILE A 354 -12.13 0.63 7.64
CA ILE A 354 -12.56 1.39 6.46
C ILE A 354 -14.03 1.08 6.15
N PRO A 355 -14.88 2.11 5.94
CA PRO A 355 -16.27 1.92 5.51
C PRO A 355 -16.37 1.13 4.20
N TYR A 356 -17.31 0.20 4.12
CA TYR A 356 -17.51 -0.65 2.95
C TYR A 356 -19.00 -0.99 2.75
N GLY A 357 -19.67 -0.23 1.89
CA GLY A 357 -21.12 -0.29 1.73
C GLY A 357 -21.83 0.03 3.05
N GLU A 358 -22.72 -0.85 3.49
CA GLU A 358 -23.41 -0.77 4.80
C GLU A 358 -22.62 -1.44 5.94
N SER A 359 -21.40 -1.89 5.67
CA SER A 359 -20.53 -2.61 6.62
C SER A 359 -19.19 -1.89 6.81
N VAL A 360 -18.31 -2.46 7.64
CA VAL A 360 -16.94 -1.97 7.85
C VAL A 360 -15.96 -3.11 7.54
N GLY A 361 -14.87 -2.77 6.86
CA GLY A 361 -13.82 -3.70 6.48
C GLY A 361 -13.98 -4.25 5.07
N VAL A 362 -13.17 -3.72 4.16
CA VAL A 362 -13.11 -4.17 2.76
C VAL A 362 -12.60 -5.63 2.70
N PRO A 363 -13.15 -6.50 1.83
CA PRO A 363 -12.58 -7.82 1.57
C PRO A 363 -11.13 -7.70 1.08
N THR A 364 -10.27 -8.60 1.56
CA THR A 364 -8.83 -8.58 1.27
C THR A 364 -8.31 -9.90 0.74
N VAL A 365 -7.31 -9.83 -0.13
CA VAL A 365 -6.56 -10.98 -0.63
C VAL A 365 -5.08 -10.75 -0.39
N ALA A 366 -4.40 -11.63 0.35
CA ALA A 366 -2.94 -11.58 0.42
C ALA A 366 -2.33 -12.32 -0.78
N ILE A 367 -1.27 -11.76 -1.38
CA ILE A 367 -0.57 -12.37 -2.51
C ILE A 367 0.95 -12.15 -2.43
N GLY A 368 1.71 -13.07 -3.02
CA GLY A 368 3.16 -12.91 -3.22
C GLY A 368 3.98 -13.88 -2.37
N GLY A 369 4.55 -14.90 -3.02
CA GLY A 369 5.37 -15.92 -2.38
C GLY A 369 4.62 -16.82 -1.39
N ILE A 370 3.29 -16.87 -1.45
CA ILE A 370 2.46 -17.68 -0.55
C ILE A 370 2.40 -19.14 -1.03
N ASP A 371 2.65 -20.07 -0.12
CA ASP A 371 2.52 -21.52 -0.28
C ASP A 371 2.02 -22.19 1.02
N LEU A 372 1.92 -23.52 1.07
CA LEU A 372 1.43 -24.21 2.25
C LEU A 372 2.33 -24.08 3.49
N ASN A 373 3.61 -23.71 3.34
CA ASN A 373 4.53 -23.54 4.45
C ASN A 373 4.30 -22.23 5.21
N ASN A 374 3.82 -21.19 4.52
CA ASN A 374 3.65 -19.85 5.11
C ASN A 374 2.19 -19.36 5.12
N ALA A 375 1.27 -20.04 4.41
CA ALA A 375 -0.14 -19.63 4.31
C ALA A 375 -0.84 -19.47 5.66
N LYS A 376 -0.49 -20.30 6.66
CA LYS A 376 -1.07 -20.20 8.00
C LYS A 376 -0.77 -18.86 8.64
N SER A 377 0.49 -18.42 8.64
CA SER A 377 0.89 -17.13 9.21
C SER A 377 0.26 -15.95 8.47
N VAL A 378 0.09 -16.04 7.15
CA VAL A 378 -0.62 -15.02 6.37
C VAL A 378 -2.11 -14.98 6.73
N TRP A 379 -2.75 -16.13 6.88
CA TRP A 379 -4.16 -16.23 7.27
C TRP A 379 -4.41 -15.65 8.66
N GLU A 380 -3.49 -15.89 9.60
CA GLU A 380 -3.52 -15.37 10.97
C GLU A 380 -3.43 -13.82 11.03
N CYS A 381 -2.83 -13.17 10.03
CA CYS A 381 -2.84 -11.69 9.93
C CYS A 381 -4.23 -11.09 9.68
N GLY A 382 -5.28 -11.90 9.50
CA GLY A 382 -6.65 -11.41 9.42
C GLY A 382 -7.23 -11.31 8.02
N VAL A 383 -6.45 -11.57 6.96
CA VAL A 383 -6.88 -11.39 5.57
C VAL A 383 -8.07 -12.26 5.18
N SER A 384 -8.92 -11.76 4.30
CA SER A 384 -10.17 -12.44 3.94
C SER A 384 -9.95 -13.64 3.01
N SER A 385 -8.82 -13.69 2.30
CA SER A 385 -8.54 -14.64 1.22
C SER A 385 -7.04 -14.75 0.94
N LEU A 386 -6.64 -15.85 0.32
CA LEU A 386 -5.24 -16.14 -0.02
C LEU A 386 -5.12 -16.35 -1.53
N ALA A 387 -4.26 -15.57 -2.18
CA ALA A 387 -3.92 -15.76 -3.57
C ALA A 387 -2.58 -16.45 -3.77
N VAL A 388 -2.55 -17.38 -4.71
CA VAL A 388 -1.38 -18.19 -5.03
C VAL A 388 -1.21 -18.35 -6.54
N VAL A 389 0.04 -18.46 -6.98
CA VAL A 389 0.37 -18.77 -8.39
C VAL A 389 1.06 -20.13 -8.40
N ARG A 390 2.35 -20.14 -8.04
CA ARG A 390 3.24 -21.28 -8.14
C ARG A 390 2.86 -22.44 -7.22
N ALA A 391 2.28 -22.16 -6.05
CA ALA A 391 1.84 -23.22 -5.13
C ALA A 391 0.85 -24.19 -5.80
N ILE A 392 0.08 -23.72 -6.80
CA ILE A 392 -0.85 -24.54 -7.57
C ILE A 392 -0.25 -24.93 -8.92
N THR A 393 0.27 -23.97 -9.69
CA THR A 393 0.69 -24.23 -11.08
C THR A 393 1.91 -25.14 -11.19
N LEU A 394 2.72 -25.25 -10.12
CA LEU A 394 3.88 -26.13 -10.05
C LEU A 394 3.67 -27.35 -9.14
N ALA A 395 2.46 -27.55 -8.61
CA ALA A 395 2.17 -28.69 -7.75
C ALA A 395 2.05 -29.98 -8.56
N SER A 396 2.64 -31.07 -8.05
CA SER A 396 2.43 -32.42 -8.60
C SER A 396 0.95 -32.84 -8.54
N SER A 397 0.25 -32.44 -7.47
CA SER A 397 -1.17 -32.68 -7.27
C SER A 397 -1.87 -31.36 -6.90
N PRO A 398 -2.36 -30.57 -7.88
CA PRO A 398 -3.06 -29.32 -7.59
C PRO A 398 -4.30 -29.52 -6.71
N LYS A 399 -4.96 -30.68 -6.83
CA LYS A 399 -6.12 -31.03 -6.01
C LYS A 399 -5.78 -31.08 -4.52
N GLU A 400 -4.70 -31.77 -4.15
CA GLU A 400 -4.26 -31.87 -2.75
C GLU A 400 -3.89 -30.50 -2.17
N VAL A 401 -3.23 -29.66 -2.97
CA VAL A 401 -2.89 -28.29 -2.55
C VAL A 401 -4.16 -27.46 -2.32
N ILE A 402 -5.12 -27.51 -3.26
CA ILE A 402 -6.42 -26.83 -3.13
C ILE A 402 -7.15 -27.29 -1.86
N ASP A 403 -7.20 -28.59 -1.60
CA ASP A 403 -7.87 -29.16 -0.43
C ASP A 403 -7.16 -28.73 0.88
N SER A 404 -5.83 -28.63 0.87
CA SER A 404 -5.03 -28.14 2.01
C SER A 404 -5.31 -26.67 2.32
N PHE A 405 -5.36 -25.81 1.31
CA PHE A 405 -5.74 -24.40 1.48
C PHE A 405 -7.18 -24.23 1.97
N LYS A 406 -8.12 -25.00 1.40
CA LYS A 406 -9.52 -25.01 1.85
C LYS A 406 -9.63 -25.45 3.31
N GLN A 407 -8.86 -26.45 3.72
CA GLN A 407 -8.83 -26.91 5.11
C GLN A 407 -8.26 -25.81 6.04
N LEU A 408 -7.16 -25.17 5.66
CA LEU A 408 -6.58 -24.06 6.42
C LEU A 408 -7.61 -22.93 6.64
N MET A 409 -8.30 -22.51 5.58
CA MET A 409 -9.24 -21.39 5.64
C MET A 409 -10.59 -21.71 6.30
N ARG A 410 -10.85 -22.97 6.66
CA ARG A 410 -12.03 -23.35 7.48
C ARG A 410 -11.85 -23.05 8.95
N PHE A 411 -10.61 -22.94 9.44
CA PHE A 411 -10.36 -22.66 10.84
C PHE A 411 -10.60 -21.17 11.15
N PRO A 412 -11.28 -20.85 12.26
CA PRO A 412 -11.41 -19.47 12.70
C PRO A 412 -10.03 -18.87 12.93
N LYS A 413 -9.88 -17.61 12.56
CA LYS A 413 -8.63 -16.86 12.76
C LYS A 413 -8.44 -16.66 14.25
N GLU A 414 -7.29 -17.06 14.80
CA GLU A 414 -6.89 -16.63 16.13
C GLU A 414 -6.57 -15.13 16.04
N ILE A 415 -7.58 -14.28 16.28
CA ILE A 415 -7.35 -12.85 16.37
C ILE A 415 -6.52 -12.62 17.63
N ARG A 416 -5.24 -12.29 17.46
CA ARG A 416 -4.43 -11.79 18.57
C ARG A 416 -4.98 -10.43 18.95
N GLU A 417 -5.56 -10.31 20.14
CA GLU A 417 -5.88 -8.99 20.68
C GLU A 417 -4.56 -8.21 20.81
N PRO A 418 -4.53 -6.92 20.43
CA PRO A 418 -3.36 -6.09 20.67
C PRO A 418 -3.03 -6.15 22.16
N SER A 419 -1.78 -6.45 22.50
CA SER A 419 -1.31 -6.46 23.87
C SER A 419 -1.46 -5.06 24.47
N HIS A 420 -2.58 -4.81 25.14
CA HIS A 420 -2.73 -3.71 26.06
C HIS A 420 -1.82 -4.00 27.26
N VAL A 421 -0.63 -3.39 27.26
CA VAL A 421 0.18 -3.30 28.47
C VAL A 421 -0.36 -2.10 29.25
N GLU A 422 -0.90 -2.38 30.44
CA GLU A 422 -1.33 -1.37 31.44
C GLU A 422 -0.19 -0.44 31.86
#